data_AF-A0A212FPS7-F1
#
_entry.id   AF-A0A212FPS7-F1
#
_cell.length_a   1.000
_cell.length_b   1.000
_cell.length_c   1.000
_cell.angle_alpha   90.00
_cell.angle_beta   90.00
_cell.angle_gamma   90.00
#
_symmetry.space_group_name_H-M   'P 1'
#
loop_
_entity.id
_entity.type
_entity.pdbx_description
1 polymer ?
#
loop_
_entity_poly.entity_id
_entity_poly.type
_entity_poly.pdbx_seq_one_letter_code
_entity_poly.pdbx_strand_id
1 'polypeptide(L)'
;MILTTHFMDEADVLGDRIAIMSGGRLQCVGTPYFLKKHYGIGYKLTIVKRDNCNVNDVTQFFKPFVPDIRENTNIGSELTYILPNEHVNKFPDMLKKFEEEKDNLKISSYGLSVTSLEEVFMKAGAEESDASDRKKNGTSMATHNDCAVGPIDRHHGICKQQPHNDT
;
A
#
# COMPACT_ATOMS: atom_id res chain seq x y z
N MET A 1 12.68 5.52 -23.21
CA MET A 1 11.87 4.42 -23.77
C MET A 1 10.62 4.27 -22.90
N ILE A 2 9.45 4.02 -23.49
CA ILE A 2 8.20 3.80 -22.75
C ILE A 2 7.69 2.42 -23.12
N LEU A 3 7.41 1.60 -22.11
CA LEU A 3 6.85 0.27 -22.25
C LEU A 3 5.48 0.27 -21.56
N THR A 4 4.51 -0.39 -22.19
CA THR A 4 3.18 -0.59 -21.61
C THR A 4 2.96 -2.08 -21.46
N THR A 5 2.76 -2.54 -20.23
CA THR A 5 2.43 -3.93 -19.91
C THR A 5 1.29 -3.96 -18.90
N HIS A 6 0.54 -5.05 -18.89
CA HIS A 6 -0.47 -5.33 -17.86
C HIS A 6 0.06 -6.28 -16.79
N PHE A 7 1.26 -6.84 -16.99
CA PHE A 7 1.95 -7.67 -16.02
C PHE A 7 2.75 -6.76 -15.08
N MET A 8 2.32 -6.63 -13.82
CA MET A 8 3.00 -5.73 -12.89
C MET A 8 4.38 -6.29 -12.49
N ASP A 9 4.52 -7.62 -12.45
CA ASP A 9 5.82 -8.31 -12.27
C ASP A 9 6.86 -7.88 -13.33
N GLU A 10 6.45 -7.81 -14.60
CA GLU A 10 7.32 -7.38 -15.70
C GLU A 10 7.71 -5.90 -15.54
N ALA A 11 6.75 -5.06 -15.15
CA ALA A 11 6.99 -3.64 -14.91
C ALA A 11 7.95 -3.40 -13.73
N ASP A 12 7.86 -4.18 -12.65
CA ASP A 12 8.75 -4.11 -11.49
C ASP A 12 10.20 -4.49 -11.84
N VAL A 13 10.37 -5.48 -12.71
CA VAL A 13 11.68 -5.99 -13.12
C VAL A 13 12.34 -5.09 -14.17
N LEU A 14 11.58 -4.57 -15.14
CA LEU A 14 12.13 -3.85 -16.30
C LEU A 14 12.07 -2.32 -16.15
N GLY A 15 11.23 -1.80 -15.26
CA GLY A 15 10.94 -0.37 -15.17
C GLY A 15 11.75 0.35 -14.08
N ASP A 16 12.53 1.37 -14.48
CA ASP A 16 13.14 2.31 -13.52
C ASP A 16 12.09 3.18 -12.83
N ARG A 17 11.01 3.50 -13.56
CA ARG A 17 9.85 4.27 -13.11
C ARG A 17 8.59 3.63 -13.67
N ILE A 18 7.58 3.54 -12.82
CA ILE A 18 6.30 2.93 -13.12
C ILE A 18 5.23 4.00 -13.04
N ALA A 19 4.29 3.92 -13.98
CA ALA A 19 3.12 4.78 -14.08
C ALA A 19 1.88 3.88 -14.11
N ILE A 20 0.99 4.03 -13.14
CA ILE A 20 -0.26 3.26 -13.06
C ILE A 20 -1.39 4.09 -13.64
N MET A 21 -2.11 3.50 -14.59
CA MET A 21 -3.25 4.12 -15.25
C MET A 21 -4.51 3.28 -15.02
N SER A 22 -5.62 3.94 -14.67
CA SER A 22 -6.94 3.33 -14.49
C SER A 22 -8.00 4.29 -15.04
N GLY A 23 -9.07 3.76 -15.66
CA GLY A 23 -10.16 4.60 -16.19
C GLY A 23 -9.71 5.62 -17.25
N GLY A 24 -8.60 5.37 -17.96
CA GLY A 24 -8.01 6.34 -18.90
C GLY A 24 -7.36 7.55 -18.23
N ARG A 25 -7.13 7.51 -16.91
CA ARG A 25 -6.47 8.52 -16.10
C ARG A 25 -5.23 7.96 -15.43
N LEU A 26 -4.20 8.79 -15.32
CA LEU A 26 -2.97 8.44 -14.62
C LEU A 26 -3.23 8.58 -13.11
N GLN A 27 -3.09 7.49 -12.37
CA GLN A 27 -3.36 7.45 -10.94
C GLN A 27 -2.13 7.80 -10.12
N CYS A 28 -0.99 7.16 -10.42
CA CYS A 28 0.26 7.43 -9.73
C CYS A 28 1.48 7.14 -10.60
N VAL A 29 2.59 7.80 -10.29
CA VAL A 29 3.89 7.61 -10.94
C VAL A 29 4.99 7.66 -9.90
N GLY A 30 5.96 6.76 -9.99
CA GLY A 30 7.10 6.73 -9.09
C GLY A 30 8.06 5.61 -9.42
N THR A 31 9.12 5.44 -8.63
CA THR A 31 9.91 4.20 -8.68
C THR A 31 9.07 3.05 -8.11
N PRO A 32 9.35 1.78 -8.47
CA PRO A 32 8.59 0.66 -7.93
C PRO A 32 8.64 0.60 -6.40
N TYR A 33 9.81 0.90 -5.81
CA TYR A 33 9.98 1.03 -4.36
C TYR A 33 9.12 2.16 -3.78
N PHE A 34 9.09 3.34 -4.42
CA PHE A 34 8.28 4.47 -3.96
C PHE A 34 6.78 4.15 -4.01
N LEU A 35 6.29 3.55 -5.10
CA LEU A 35 4.88 3.19 -5.24
C LEU A 35 4.48 2.16 -4.18
N LYS A 36 5.27 1.10 -4.01
CA LYS A 36 5.07 0.14 -2.91
C LYS A 36 5.07 0.86 -1.56
N LYS A 37 5.98 1.81 -1.33
CA LYS A 37 6.06 2.59 -0.08
C LYS A 37 4.84 3.45 0.18
N HIS A 38 4.40 4.19 -0.82
CA HIS A 38 3.29 5.13 -0.72
C HIS A 38 1.96 4.40 -0.49
N TYR A 39 1.72 3.31 -1.21
CA TYR A 39 0.50 2.51 -1.09
C TYR A 39 0.60 1.41 -0.01
N GLY A 40 1.71 1.36 0.72
CA GLY A 40 1.96 0.48 1.85
C GLY A 40 3.20 -0.37 1.66
N ILE A 41 4.36 0.10 2.12
CA ILE A 41 5.51 -0.80 2.29
C ILE A 41 5.24 -1.69 3.48
N GLY A 42 5.28 -2.98 3.24
CA GLY A 42 5.45 -3.90 4.34
C GLY A 42 5.56 -5.32 3.89
N TYR A 43 5.86 -6.13 4.88
CA TYR A 43 5.64 -7.55 4.78
C TYR A 43 4.25 -7.82 5.32
N LYS A 44 3.46 -8.56 4.53
CA LYS A 44 2.15 -9.03 4.91
C LYS A 44 2.33 -10.38 5.59
N LEU A 45 2.07 -10.42 6.89
CA LEU A 45 2.04 -11.67 7.65
C LEU A 45 0.60 -12.17 7.65
N THR A 46 0.33 -13.23 6.91
CA THR A 46 -0.95 -13.93 6.88
C THR A 46 -0.89 -15.12 7.82
N ILE A 47 -1.91 -15.28 8.67
CA ILE A 47 -2.00 -16.30 9.70
C ILE A 47 -3.36 -17.00 9.56
N VAL A 48 -3.36 -18.33 9.57
CA VAL A 48 -4.58 -19.15 9.57
C VAL A 48 -4.81 -19.67 10.98
N LYS A 49 -5.89 -19.21 11.60
CA LYS A 49 -6.34 -19.55 12.95
C LYS A 49 -7.02 -20.93 12.97
N ARG A 50 -6.81 -21.72 14.03
CA ARG A 50 -7.65 -22.89 14.36
C ARG A 50 -8.84 -22.43 15.23
N ASP A 51 -9.76 -23.36 15.50
CA ASP A 51 -10.89 -23.12 16.39
C ASP A 51 -10.42 -22.71 17.80
N ASN A 52 -11.11 -21.74 18.42
CA ASN A 52 -10.77 -21.14 19.71
C ASN A 52 -9.42 -20.38 19.77
N CYS A 53 -8.91 -19.88 18.64
CA CYS A 53 -7.76 -18.96 18.62
C CYS A 53 -8.18 -17.56 19.05
N ASN A 54 -7.43 -16.95 19.97
CA ASN A 54 -7.65 -15.58 20.43
C ASN A 54 -6.70 -14.62 19.71
N VAL A 55 -7.28 -13.71 18.94
CA VAL A 55 -6.56 -12.73 18.12
C VAL A 55 -5.71 -11.81 18.99
N ASN A 56 -6.19 -11.44 20.18
CA ASN A 56 -5.46 -10.53 21.08
C ASN A 56 -4.14 -11.13 21.57
N ASP A 57 -4.10 -12.43 21.83
CA ASP A 57 -2.89 -13.12 22.30
C ASP A 57 -1.83 -13.15 21.20
N VAL A 58 -2.27 -13.35 19.96
CA VAL A 58 -1.40 -13.27 18.76
C VAL A 58 -0.86 -11.84 18.59
N THR A 59 -1.71 -10.82 18.69
CA THR A 59 -1.26 -9.42 18.59
C THR A 59 -0.28 -9.07 19.72
N GLN A 60 -0.52 -9.55 20.94
CA GLN A 60 0.38 -9.33 22.08
C GLN A 60 1.74 -10.01 21.90
N PHE A 61 1.77 -11.20 21.29
CA PHE A 61 3.02 -11.91 20.98
C PHE A 61 3.94 -11.08 20.07
N PHE A 62 3.38 -10.34 19.12
CA PHE A 62 4.17 -9.57 18.14
C PHE A 62 4.60 -8.18 18.62
N LYS A 63 3.90 -7.58 19.58
CA LYS A 63 4.22 -6.23 20.13
C LYS A 63 5.69 -6.01 20.54
N PRO A 64 6.40 -6.97 21.17
CA PRO A 64 7.80 -6.81 21.53
C PRO A 64 8.75 -6.68 20.33
N PHE A 65 8.38 -7.27 19.19
CA PHE A 65 9.19 -7.24 17.97
C PHE A 65 8.85 -6.02 17.11
N VAL A 66 7.56 -5.74 16.97
CA VAL A 66 6.99 -4.66 16.17
C VAL A 66 5.99 -3.88 17.03
N PRO A 67 6.39 -2.73 17.61
CA PRO A 67 5.56 -1.99 18.55
C PRO A 67 4.30 -1.37 17.92
N ASP A 68 4.35 -1.00 16.63
CA ASP A 68 3.20 -0.46 15.90
C ASP A 68 2.42 -1.55 15.12
N ILE A 69 2.49 -2.81 15.57
CA ILE A 69 1.75 -3.89 14.90
C ILE A 69 0.24 -3.68 15.08
N ARG A 70 -0.48 -3.72 13.95
CA ARG A 70 -1.94 -3.64 13.89
C ARG A 70 -2.48 -4.71 12.98
N GLU A 71 -3.61 -5.29 13.37
CA GLU A 71 -4.38 -6.16 12.51
C GLU A 71 -4.87 -5.38 11.29
N ASN A 72 -4.62 -5.91 10.10
CA ASN A 72 -5.05 -5.31 8.84
C ASN A 72 -6.40 -5.87 8.42
N THR A 73 -6.56 -7.19 8.46
CA THR A 73 -7.81 -7.88 8.12
C THR A 73 -7.97 -9.11 9.00
N ASN A 74 -9.19 -9.35 9.48
CA ASN A 74 -9.56 -10.53 10.24
C ASN A 74 -10.86 -11.09 9.64
N ILE A 75 -10.74 -12.07 8.75
CA ILE A 75 -11.86 -12.61 7.97
C ILE A 75 -11.88 -14.13 8.12
N GLY A 76 -12.93 -14.64 8.77
CA GLY A 76 -13.05 -16.07 9.05
C GLY A 76 -11.85 -16.59 9.84
N SER A 77 -11.13 -17.56 9.27
CA SER A 77 -9.92 -18.13 9.86
C SER A 77 -8.64 -17.37 9.48
N GLU A 78 -8.69 -16.41 8.56
CA GLU A 78 -7.52 -15.66 8.11
C GLU A 78 -7.35 -14.37 8.91
N LEU A 79 -6.12 -14.13 9.39
CA LEU A 79 -5.71 -12.95 10.12
C LEU A 79 -4.44 -12.40 9.49
N THR A 80 -4.46 -11.12 9.12
CA THR A 80 -3.38 -10.51 8.37
C THR A 80 -2.83 -9.29 9.12
N TYR A 81 -1.51 -9.17 9.17
CA TYR A 81 -0.80 -8.02 9.71
C TYR A 81 0.07 -7.38 8.64
N ILE A 82 0.21 -6.05 8.71
CA ILE A 82 1.20 -5.31 7.92
C ILE A 82 2.37 -4.99 8.83
N LEU A 83 3.54 -5.51 8.49
CA LEU A 83 4.77 -5.29 9.24
C LEU A 83 5.63 -4.23 8.53
N PRO A 84 6.07 -3.18 9.23
CA PRO A 84 6.91 -2.14 8.66
C PRO A 84 8.33 -2.64 8.38
N ASN A 85 8.97 -2.05 7.37
CA ASN A 85 10.33 -2.44 6.95
C ASN A 85 11.43 -2.10 8.00
N GLU A 86 11.13 -1.25 8.97
CA GLU A 86 12.08 -0.79 10.00
C GLU A 86 12.55 -1.91 10.94
N HIS A 87 11.78 -3.00 11.03
CA HIS A 87 12.02 -4.10 11.96
C HIS A 87 12.32 -5.43 11.26
N VAL A 88 12.64 -5.41 9.96
CA VAL A 88 12.90 -6.61 9.15
C VAL A 88 14.01 -7.48 9.75
N ASN A 89 15.04 -6.86 10.34
CA ASN A 89 16.14 -7.58 10.98
C ASN A 89 15.68 -8.47 12.16
N LYS A 90 14.53 -8.18 12.77
CA LYS A 90 13.96 -8.96 13.89
C LYS A 90 13.00 -10.05 13.42
N PHE A 91 12.62 -10.07 12.13
CA PHE A 91 11.64 -11.03 11.63
C PHE A 91 12.10 -12.48 11.74
N PRO A 92 13.37 -12.84 11.45
CA PRO A 92 13.81 -14.23 11.61
C PRO A 92 13.63 -14.74 13.05
N ASP A 93 14.06 -13.95 14.05
CA ASP A 93 13.94 -14.31 15.46
C ASP A 93 12.48 -14.36 15.92
N MET A 94 11.67 -13.41 15.46
CA MET A 94 10.23 -13.35 15.71
C MET A 94 9.53 -14.59 15.17
N LEU A 95 9.76 -14.94 13.90
CA LEU A 95 9.13 -16.08 13.23
C LEU A 95 9.58 -17.41 13.85
N LYS A 96 10.85 -17.51 14.26
CA LYS A 96 11.35 -18.69 14.97
C LYS A 96 10.60 -18.91 16.29
N LYS A 97 10.48 -17.87 17.12
CA LYS A 97 9.70 -17.97 18.37
C LYS A 97 8.22 -18.19 18.13
N PHE A 98 7.69 -17.65 17.03
CA PHE A 98 6.30 -17.82 16.65
C PHE A 98 5.99 -19.26 16.26
N GLU A 99 6.90 -19.96 15.57
CA GLU A 99 6.77 -21.40 15.30
C GLU A 99 6.76 -22.24 16.59
N GLU A 100 7.59 -21.87 17.57
CA GLU A 100 7.64 -22.54 18.87
C GLU A 100 6.32 -22.37 19.65
N GLU A 101 5.70 -21.17 19.60
CA GLU A 101 4.45 -20.84 20.30
C GLU A 101 3.18 -21.08 19.46
N LYS A 102 3.32 -21.52 18.21
CA LYS A 102 2.23 -21.70 17.25
C LYS A 102 1.11 -22.59 17.77
N ASP A 103 1.48 -23.70 18.40
CA ASP A 103 0.51 -24.66 18.94
C ASP A 103 -0.20 -24.13 20.18
N ASN A 104 0.49 -23.35 21.02
CA ASN A 104 -0.10 -22.67 22.19
C ASN A 104 -1.12 -21.62 21.75
N LEU A 105 -0.82 -20.88 20.68
CA LEU A 105 -1.70 -19.87 20.09
C LEU A 105 -2.81 -20.46 19.20
N LYS A 106 -2.86 -21.78 19.03
CA LYS A 106 -3.83 -22.50 18.18
C LYS A 106 -3.84 -22.00 16.73
N ILE A 107 -2.67 -21.93 16.13
CA ILE A 107 -2.49 -21.46 14.76
C ILE A 107 -2.23 -22.65 13.83
N SER A 108 -2.92 -22.67 12.69
CA SER A 108 -2.80 -23.73 11.69
C SER A 108 -1.55 -23.54 10.83
N SER A 109 -1.41 -22.37 10.24
CA SER A 109 -0.29 -21.99 9.37
C SER A 109 -0.09 -20.48 9.37
N TYR A 110 1.06 -20.03 8.89
CA TYR A 110 1.28 -18.63 8.55
C TYR A 110 2.09 -18.54 7.26
N GLY A 111 2.10 -17.36 6.66
CA GLY A 111 2.89 -17.01 5.49
C GLY A 111 3.32 -15.56 5.57
N LEU A 112 4.55 -15.28 5.11
CA LEU A 112 5.08 -13.92 4.97
C LEU A 112 5.19 -13.60 3.49
N SER A 113 4.52 -12.53 3.07
CA SER A 113 4.54 -12.04 1.69
C SER A 113 5.01 -10.59 1.64
N VAL A 114 5.51 -10.12 0.50
CA VAL A 114 5.83 -8.70 0.27
C VAL A 114 4.70 -8.07 -0.53
N THR A 115 4.41 -6.80 -0.28
CA THR A 115 3.46 -6.03 -1.11
C THR A 115 3.90 -6.03 -2.57
N SER A 116 3.02 -6.51 -3.45
CA SER A 116 3.24 -6.55 -4.89
C SER A 116 2.67 -5.31 -5.56
N LEU A 117 3.06 -5.05 -6.81
CA LEU A 117 2.50 -3.93 -7.57
C LEU A 117 1.03 -4.17 -7.96
N GLU A 118 0.56 -5.41 -8.00
CA GLU A 118 -0.87 -5.72 -8.12
C GLU A 118 -1.65 -5.16 -6.93
N GLU A 119 -1.16 -5.34 -5.70
CA GLU A 119 -1.81 -4.76 -4.51
C GLU A 119 -1.80 -3.21 -4.57
N VAL A 120 -0.71 -2.61 -5.06
CA VAL A 120 -0.62 -1.17 -5.29
C VAL A 120 -1.65 -0.71 -6.32
N PHE A 121 -1.77 -1.43 -7.44
CA PHE A 121 -2.75 -1.15 -8.50
C PHE A 121 -4.18 -1.20 -7.96
N MET A 122 -4.52 -2.22 -7.19
CA MET A 122 -5.85 -2.37 -6.58
C MET A 122 -6.17 -1.22 -5.62
N LYS A 123 -5.20 -0.80 -4.79
CA LYS A 123 -5.36 0.35 -3.89
C LYS A 123 -5.51 1.67 -4.64
N ALA A 124 -4.67 1.92 -5.64
CA ALA A 124 -4.74 3.14 -6.45
C ALA A 124 -6.05 3.27 -7.22
N GLY A 125 -6.63 2.15 -7.69
CA GLY A 125 -7.95 2.13 -8.33
C GLY A 125 -9.12 2.32 -7.35
N ALA A 126 -9.00 1.84 -6.11
CA ALA A 126 -10.03 2.00 -5.09
C ALA A 126 -10.18 3.47 -4.63
N GLU A 127 -9.07 4.22 -4.54
CA GLU A 127 -9.09 5.65 -4.16
C GLU A 127 -9.87 6.54 -5.15
N GLU A 128 -10.04 6.13 -6.41
CA GLU A 128 -10.88 6.83 -7.40
C GLU A 128 -12.38 6.76 -7.04
N SER A 129 -12.79 5.75 -6.26
CA SER A 129 -14.19 5.57 -5.84
C SER A 129 -14.56 6.39 -4.59
N ASP A 130 -13.57 6.78 -3.77
CA ASP A 130 -13.77 7.53 -2.51
C ASP A 130 -13.49 9.04 -2.64
N ALA A 131 -13.02 9.50 -3.81
CA ALA A 131 -12.65 10.89 -4.05
C ALA A 131 -13.83 11.88 -4.16
N SER A 132 -15.08 11.44 -3.96
CA SER A 132 -16.23 12.35 -3.88
C SER A 132 -16.41 13.07 -2.53
N ASP A 133 -15.63 12.79 -1.48
CA ASP A 133 -15.95 13.33 -0.14
C ASP A 133 -14.79 13.70 0.83
N ARG A 134 -13.62 14.15 0.36
CA ARG A 134 -12.62 14.77 1.27
C ARG A 134 -11.99 16.05 0.75
N LYS A 135 -12.56 17.16 1.20
CA LYS A 135 -12.07 18.53 1.01
C LYS A 135 -10.97 18.87 2.04
N LYS A 136 -9.83 19.31 1.51
CA LYS A 136 -8.79 20.21 2.09
C LYS A 136 -8.20 19.85 3.47
N ASN A 137 -6.88 19.70 3.50
CA ASN A 137 -6.00 20.53 4.33
C ASN A 137 -4.55 20.40 3.85
N GLY A 138 -3.97 21.51 3.41
CA GLY A 138 -2.57 21.59 3.03
C GLY A 138 -1.66 21.80 4.24
N THR A 139 -0.39 21.41 4.11
CA THR A 139 0.78 22.20 4.52
C THR A 139 2.00 21.63 3.80
N SER A 140 2.70 22.52 3.11
CA SER A 140 3.93 22.28 2.35
C SER A 140 5.13 21.99 3.26
N MET A 141 6.01 21.08 2.84
CA MET A 141 7.45 21.34 2.91
C MET A 141 8.16 20.50 1.85
N ALA A 142 8.81 21.19 0.90
CA ALA A 142 9.56 20.59 -0.19
C ALA A 142 10.99 20.27 0.27
N THR A 143 11.43 19.04 0.01
CA THR A 143 12.84 18.71 -0.17
C THR A 143 12.99 17.87 -1.43
N HIS A 144 13.98 18.22 -2.23
CA HIS A 144 14.17 17.84 -3.63
C HIS A 144 14.26 16.33 -3.89
N ASN A 145 13.73 15.98 -5.08
CA ASN A 145 13.65 14.68 -5.77
C ASN A 145 12.52 13.73 -5.30
N ASP A 146 11.79 13.22 -6.30
CA ASP A 146 10.61 12.34 -6.23
C ASP A 146 9.26 13.02 -6.02
N CYS A 147 8.81 13.80 -7.02
CA CYS A 147 7.41 14.15 -7.15
C CYS A 147 6.57 12.89 -7.45
N ALA A 148 5.86 12.40 -6.44
CA ALA A 148 4.56 11.79 -6.65
C ALA A 148 3.65 12.87 -7.24
N VAL A 149 3.41 12.78 -8.55
CA VAL A 149 2.39 13.60 -9.18
C VAL A 149 1.06 12.98 -8.74
N GLY A 150 0.40 13.63 -7.78
CA GLY A 150 -1.02 13.40 -7.49
C GLY A 150 -1.88 13.69 -8.73
N PRO A 151 -3.21 13.46 -8.66
CA PRO A 151 -4.07 13.43 -9.83
C PRO A 151 -3.87 14.67 -10.71
N ILE A 152 -3.50 14.44 -11.97
CA ILE A 152 -3.33 15.50 -12.97
C ILE A 152 -4.72 16.04 -13.27
N ASP A 153 -5.12 17.13 -12.61
CA ASP A 153 -6.34 17.87 -12.91
C ASP A 153 -6.31 18.33 -14.38
N ARG A 154 -7.13 17.66 -15.20
CA ARG A 154 -7.41 18.08 -16.57
C ARG A 154 -8.38 19.26 -16.52
N HIS A 155 -7.87 20.48 -16.41
CA HIS A 155 -8.61 21.62 -16.96
C HIS A 155 -8.35 21.71 -18.46
N HIS A 156 -9.17 21.00 -19.24
CA HIS A 156 -9.56 21.44 -20.58
C HIS A 156 -11.07 21.70 -20.54
N GLY A 157 -11.45 22.97 -20.58
CA GLY A 157 -12.85 23.41 -20.47
C GLY A 157 -13.01 24.88 -20.87
N ILE A 158 -13.19 25.08 -22.17
CA ILE A 158 -13.63 26.25 -22.94
C ILE A 158 -14.76 27.05 -22.25
N CYS A 159 -14.62 28.39 -22.08
CA CYS A 159 -15.69 29.44 -21.98
C CYS A 159 -15.10 30.73 -21.36
N LYS A 160 -15.33 32.01 -21.74
CA LYS A 160 -16.26 32.73 -22.62
C LYS A 160 -15.62 34.05 -23.08
N GLN A 161 -16.18 34.61 -24.15
CA GLN A 161 -16.04 35.99 -24.63
C GLN A 161 -16.01 37.04 -23.50
N GLN A 162 -15.22 38.09 -23.68
CA GLN A 162 -15.43 39.37 -23.00
C GLN A 162 -15.29 40.53 -24.01
N PRO A 163 -16.15 41.56 -23.90
CA PRO A 163 -16.38 42.53 -24.96
C PRO A 163 -15.29 43.60 -25.03
N HIS A 164 -15.12 44.15 -26.24
CA HIS A 164 -14.45 45.41 -26.50
C HIS A 164 -15.02 46.51 -25.60
N ASN A 165 -14.12 47.27 -24.95
CA ASN A 165 -14.42 48.62 -24.48
C ASN A 165 -13.39 49.57 -25.07
N ASP A 166 -13.92 50.58 -25.74
CA ASP A 166 -13.23 51.71 -26.37
C ASP A 166 -12.40 52.53 -25.38
N THR A 167 -11.26 53.02 -25.85
CA THR A 167 -10.79 54.39 -25.64
C THR A 167 -9.90 54.79 -26.81
#